data_AF-A0AAV2IKX1-F1
#
_entry.id   AF-A0AAV2IKX1-F1
#
_cell.length_a   1.000
_cell.length_b   1.000
_cell.length_c   1.000
_cell.angle_alpha   90.00
_cell.angle_beta   90.00
_cell.angle_gamma   90.00
#
_symmetry.space_group_name_H-M   'P 1'
#
loop_
_entity.id
_entity.type
_entity.pdbx_description
1 polymer ?
#
loop_
_entity_poly.entity_id
_entity_poly.type
_entity_poly.pdbx_seq_one_letter_code
_entity_poly.pdbx_strand_id
1 'polypeptide(L)'
;RLTEPHKTAIRVIRKIKYFVSRRKFQQARKPYDVRDVIEQYSQGHLNMMVRIKELQRRLDQTLGKPGSLYASSARDREKMTIGARMVRVETQV
;
A
#
# COMPACT_ATOMS: atom_id res chain seq x y z
N ARG A 1 14.73 -24.46 -7.77
CA ARG A 1 14.84 -25.18 -6.47
C ARG A 1 14.78 -24.16 -5.33
N LEU A 2 14.08 -24.46 -4.22
CA LEU A 2 14.08 -23.58 -3.04
C LEU A 2 15.40 -23.74 -2.27
N THR A 3 16.07 -22.63 -2.00
CA THR A 3 17.29 -22.58 -1.18
C THR A 3 16.94 -22.78 0.30
N GLU A 4 17.92 -23.17 1.12
CA GLU A 4 17.72 -23.35 2.56
C GLU A 4 17.17 -22.10 3.28
N PRO A 5 17.60 -20.87 2.97
CA PRO A 5 16.98 -19.66 3.50
C PRO A 5 15.48 -19.56 3.19
N HIS A 6 15.05 -19.91 1.97
CA HIS A 6 13.64 -19.89 1.60
C HIS A 6 12.84 -20.92 2.42
N LYS A 7 13.37 -22.12 2.61
CA LYS A 7 12.70 -23.16 3.43
C LYS A 7 12.54 -22.69 4.88
N THR A 8 13.56 -22.05 5.45
CA THR A 8 13.50 -21.48 6.79
C THR A 8 12.48 -20.33 6.87
N ALA A 9 12.47 -19.41 5.91
CA ALA A 9 11.48 -18.33 5.84
C ALA A 9 10.04 -18.88 5.80
N ILE A 10 9.80 -19.93 4.99
CA ILE A 10 8.50 -20.59 4.91
C ILE A 10 8.09 -21.19 6.27
N ARG A 11 8.99 -21.85 6.99
CA ARG A 11 8.70 -22.41 8.32
C ARG A 11 8.30 -21.31 9.31
N VAL A 12 9.02 -20.18 9.29
CA VAL A 12 8.74 -19.02 10.15
C VAL A 12 7.37 -18.43 9.83
N ILE A 13 7.07 -18.18 8.55
CA ILE A 13 5.76 -17.66 8.10
C ILE A 13 4.63 -18.59 8.53
N ARG A 14 4.80 -19.91 8.39
CA ARG A 14 3.80 -20.90 8.83
C ARG A 14 3.58 -20.85 10.35
N LYS A 15 4.64 -20.74 11.14
CA LYS A 15 4.55 -20.66 12.60
C LYS A 15 3.83 -19.37 13.06
N ILE A 16 4.11 -18.24 12.40
CA ILE A 16 3.38 -16.98 12.63
C ILE A 16 1.89 -17.14 12.29
N LYS A 17 1.57 -17.67 11.10
CA LYS A 17 0.17 -17.92 10.69
C LYS A 17 -0.56 -18.83 11.69
N TYR A 18 0.08 -19.90 12.16
CA TYR A 18 -0.49 -20.78 13.18
C TYR A 18 -0.84 -20.02 14.47
N PHE A 19 0.06 -19.18 14.97
CA PHE A 19 -0.22 -18.40 16.18
C PHE A 19 -1.35 -17.38 16.00
N VAL A 20 -1.42 -16.71 14.84
CA VAL A 20 -2.54 -15.83 14.52
C VAL A 20 -3.86 -16.60 14.48
N SER A 21 -3.91 -17.75 13.79
CA SER A 21 -5.11 -18.59 13.73
C SER A 21 -5.53 -19.10 15.10
N ARG A 22 -4.57 -19.52 15.94
CA ARG A 22 -4.85 -19.97 17.31
C ARG A 22 -5.46 -18.86 18.16
N ARG A 23 -4.92 -17.63 18.08
CA ARG A 23 -5.47 -16.46 18.80
C ARG A 23 -6.88 -16.14 18.32
N LYS A 24 -7.10 -16.08 17.00
CA LYS A 24 -8.43 -15.82 16.42
C LYS A 24 -9.46 -16.87 16.83
N PHE A 25 -9.06 -18.15 16.84
CA PHE A 25 -9.91 -19.24 17.31
C PHE A 25 -10.29 -19.11 18.78
N GLN A 26 -9.32 -18.75 19.64
CA GLN A 26 -9.57 -18.51 21.06
C GLN A 26 -10.48 -17.29 21.30
N GLN A 27 -10.33 -16.21 20.51
CA GLN A 27 -11.19 -15.03 20.57
C GLN A 27 -12.63 -15.35 20.14
N ALA A 28 -12.81 -16.11 19.06
CA ALA A 28 -14.14 -16.50 18.55
C ALA A 28 -14.96 -17.36 19.53
N ARG A 29 -14.33 -17.99 20.52
CA ARG A 29 -15.01 -18.76 21.58
C ARG A 29 -15.52 -17.88 22.72
N LYS A 30 -15.04 -16.64 22.84
CA LYS A 30 -15.46 -15.70 23.87
C LYS A 30 -16.68 -14.92 23.36
N PRO A 31 -17.60 -14.48 24.24
CA PRO A 31 -18.65 -13.54 23.88
C PRO A 31 -18.05 -12.25 23.31
N TYR A 32 -18.80 -11.57 22.44
CA TYR A 32 -18.39 -10.29 21.88
C TYR A 32 -18.12 -9.25 22.98
N ASP A 33 -16.98 -8.57 22.88
CA ASP A 33 -16.52 -7.51 23.77
C ASP A 33 -16.37 -6.18 22.99
N VAL A 34 -16.43 -5.04 23.66
CA VAL A 34 -16.12 -3.71 23.09
C VAL A 34 -14.73 -3.71 22.44
N ARG A 35 -13.82 -4.53 22.96
CA ARG A 35 -12.52 -4.78 22.35
C ARG A 35 -12.60 -5.28 20.91
N ASP A 36 -13.58 -6.12 20.58
CA ASP A 36 -13.75 -6.65 19.23
C ASP A 36 -14.16 -5.55 18.25
N VAL A 37 -15.01 -4.62 18.71
CA VAL A 37 -15.40 -3.43 17.93
C VAL A 37 -14.18 -2.55 17.64
N ILE A 38 -13.33 -2.32 18.65
CA ILE A 38 -12.10 -1.53 18.49
C ILE A 38 -11.12 -2.24 17.55
N GLU A 39 -10.93 -3.55 17.72
CA GLU A 39 -10.02 -4.35 16.89
C GLU A 39 -10.49 -4.39 15.43
N GLN A 40 -11.79 -4.53 15.19
CA GLN A 40 -12.40 -4.48 13.86
C GLN A 40 -12.27 -3.10 13.23
N TYR A 41 -12.59 -2.02 13.96
CA TYR A 41 -12.47 -0.66 13.47
C TYR A 41 -11.02 -0.34 13.08
N SER A 42 -10.05 -0.70 13.93
CA SER A 42 -8.62 -0.51 13.67
C SER A 42 -8.17 -1.18 12.37
N GLN A 43 -8.57 -2.44 12.14
CA GLN A 43 -8.27 -3.16 10.89
C GLN A 43 -8.96 -2.53 9.67
N GLY A 44 -10.23 -2.14 9.80
CA GLY A 44 -11.00 -1.50 8.72
C GLY A 44 -10.41 -0.15 8.31
N HIS A 45 -10.09 0.68 9.30
CA HIS A 45 -9.47 1.99 9.09
C HIS A 45 -8.10 1.86 8.42
N LEU A 46 -7.25 0.93 8.86
CA LEU A 46 -5.96 0.67 8.23
C LEU A 46 -6.09 0.23 6.78
N ASN A 47 -7.02 -0.70 6.49
CA ASN A 47 -7.27 -1.16 5.13
C ASN A 47 -7.71 -0.02 4.20
N MET A 48 -8.61 0.84 4.70
CA MET A 48 -9.04 2.03 3.96
C MET A 48 -7.86 2.99 3.70
N MET A 49 -7.03 3.26 4.70
CA MET A 49 -5.87 4.14 4.55
C MET A 49 -4.84 3.61 3.55
N VAL A 50 -4.56 2.30 3.54
CA VAL A 50 -3.66 1.68 2.55
C VAL A 50 -4.22 1.83 1.13
N ARG A 51 -5.53 1.65 0.94
CA ARG A 51 -6.18 1.86 -0.36
C ARG A 51 -6.09 3.31 -0.82
N ILE A 52 -6.33 4.27 0.08
CA ILE A 52 -6.17 5.70 -0.22
C ILE A 52 -4.73 6.00 -0.63
N LYS A 53 -3.74 5.47 0.09
CA LYS A 53 -2.32 5.65 -0.25
C LYS A 53 -1.94 5.04 -1.59
N GLU A 54 -2.48 3.89 -1.95
CA GLU A 54 -2.24 3.29 -3.27
C GLU A 54 -2.87 4.12 -4.39
N LEU A 55 -4.07 4.68 -4.18
CA LEU A 55 -4.68 5.61 -5.13
C LEU A 55 -3.86 6.88 -5.29
N GLN A 56 -3.42 7.48 -4.18
CA GLN A 56 -2.50 8.64 -4.19
C GLN A 56 -1.21 8.32 -4.94
N ARG A 57 -0.59 7.16 -4.69
CA ARG A 57 0.64 6.73 -5.38
C ARG A 57 0.45 6.62 -6.89
N ARG A 58 -0.67 6.05 -7.34
CA ARG A 58 -0.99 5.94 -8.78
C ARG A 58 -1.25 7.30 -9.41
N LEU A 59 -1.93 8.19 -8.69
CA LEU A 59 -2.22 9.54 -9.14
C LEU A 59 -0.92 10.35 -9.26
N ASP A 60 -0.06 10.31 -8.24
CA ASP A 60 1.25 10.97 -8.24
C ASP A 60 2.16 10.45 -9.38
N GLN A 61 2.08 9.15 -9.69
CA GLN A 61 2.83 8.57 -10.80
C GLN A 61 2.29 9.02 -12.17
N THR A 62 0.97 9.18 -12.30
CA THR A 62 0.32 9.47 -13.58
C THR A 62 0.30 10.96 -13.89
N LEU A 63 -0.09 11.78 -12.93
CA LEU A 63 -0.27 13.22 -13.08
C LEU A 63 0.98 13.99 -12.63
N GLY A 64 1.70 13.47 -11.64
CA GLY A 64 2.73 14.21 -10.91
C GLY A 64 2.18 14.71 -9.58
N LYS A 65 3.08 15.05 -8.64
CA LYS A 65 2.67 15.60 -7.34
C LYS A 65 1.94 16.93 -7.55
N PRO A 66 0.94 17.30 -6.72
CA PRO A 66 0.16 18.53 -6.90
C PRO A 66 1.02 19.80 -7.06
N GLY A 67 2.14 19.91 -6.33
CA GLY A 67 3.08 21.03 -6.46
C GLY A 67 4.00 20.99 -7.70
N SER A 68 4.07 19.85 -8.39
CA SER A 68 4.84 19.63 -9.63
C SER A 68 3.97 19.87 -10.88
N LEU A 69 2.64 19.90 -10.75
CA LEU A 69 1.72 20.27 -11.83
C LEU A 69 1.82 21.76 -12.23
N TYR A 70 2.26 22.62 -11.31
CA TYR A 70 2.40 24.07 -11.53
C TYR A 70 3.85 24.57 -11.58
N ALA A 71 4.82 23.70 -11.28
CA ALA A 71 6.23 24.05 -11.27
C ALA A 71 6.92 23.42 -12.49
N SER A 72 7.08 24.22 -13.55
CA SER A 72 7.85 23.87 -14.75
C SER A 72 9.35 23.79 -14.43
N SER A 73 9.77 22.82 -13.63
CA SER A 73 11.18 22.58 -13.33
C SER A 73 11.78 21.62 -14.37
N ALA A 74 13.06 21.79 -14.70
CA ALA A 74 13.78 20.89 -15.62
C ALA A 74 13.77 19.40 -15.15
N ARG A 75 13.49 19.16 -13.86
CA ARG A 75 13.31 17.81 -13.27
C ARG A 75 11.95 17.17 -13.56
N ASP A 76 11.01 17.91 -14.15
CA ASP A 76 9.70 17.41 -14.60
C ASP A 76 9.65 17.09 -16.11
N ARG A 77 10.67 17.48 -16.89
CA ARG A 77 11.20 16.59 -17.96
C ARG A 77 11.74 15.33 -17.24
N GLU A 78 12.36 14.30 -17.80
CA GLU A 78 12.60 13.02 -17.07
C GLU A 78 11.37 12.24 -16.50
N LYS A 79 10.43 12.83 -15.75
CA LYS A 79 9.26 12.12 -15.21
C LYS A 79 8.26 11.75 -16.32
N MET A 80 7.81 10.50 -16.32
CA MET A 80 6.83 9.95 -17.27
C MET A 80 5.38 10.30 -16.85
N THR A 81 5.10 11.55 -16.49
CA THR A 81 3.74 12.00 -16.14
C THR A 81 3.03 12.51 -17.39
N ILE A 82 1.69 12.50 -17.38
CA ILE A 82 0.87 13.01 -18.49
C ILE A 82 1.14 14.51 -18.71
N GLY A 83 1.22 15.29 -17.63
CA GLY A 83 1.54 16.73 -17.71
C GLY A 83 2.91 16.98 -18.36
N ALA A 84 3.94 16.24 -17.96
CA ALA A 84 5.27 16.34 -18.56
C ALA A 84 5.31 15.96 -20.05
N ARG A 85 4.51 14.96 -20.45
CA ARG A 85 4.38 14.56 -21.86
C ARG A 85 3.65 15.62 -22.69
N MET A 86 2.60 16.22 -22.15
CA MET A 86 1.84 17.29 -22.82
C MET A 86 2.72 18.50 -23.11
N VAL A 87 3.47 18.99 -22.12
CA VAL A 87 4.40 20.12 -22.29
C VAL A 87 5.49 19.83 -23.32
N ARG A 88 5.98 18.58 -23.41
CA ARG A 88 6.94 18.19 -24.46
C ARG A 88 6.34 18.23 -25.86
N VAL A 89 5.08 17.81 -26.02
CA VAL A 89 4.40 17.89 -27.31
C VAL A 89 4.16 19.35 -27.70
N GLU A 90 3.71 20.20 -26.77
CA GLU A 90 3.51 21.64 -27.02
C GLU A 90 4.80 22.36 -27.42
N THR A 91 5.96 21.95 -26.89
CA THR A 91 7.26 22.54 -27.23
C THR A 91 7.91 21.98 -28.51
N GLN A 92 7.34 20.91 -29.09
CA GLN A 92 7.80 20.32 -30.35
C GLN A 92 7.03 20.83 -31.57
N VAL A 93 5.90 21.52 -31.37
CA VAL A 93 5.12 22.22 -32.40
C VAL A 93 5.61 23.66 -32.50
#